data_AF-A0AAX0QBS1-F1
#
_entry.id   AF-A0AAX0QBS1-F1
#
_cell.length_a   1.000
_cell.length_b   1.000
_cell.length_c   1.000
_cell.angle_alpha   90.00
_cell.angle_beta   90.00
_cell.angle_gamma   90.00
#
_symmetry.space_group_name_H-M   'P 1'
#
loop_
_entity.id
_entity.type
_entity.pdbx_description
1 polymer ?
#
loop_
_entity_poly.entity_id
_entity_poly.type
_entity_poly.pdbx_seq_one_letter_code
_entity_poly.pdbx_strand_id
1 'polypeptide(L)'
;MTIAIRFIPTLQREGVRINEAQLSRGYSPGGGVIGKLKQLGPVMLPLMLNSLAKADTLGLTIDMRGYRKASEHRRKMVYHAADLVTVLIVAAIFAGIVYVTFFL
;
A
#
# COMPACT_ATOMS: atom_id res chain seq x y z
N MET A 1 10.21 -4.02 -0.87
CA MET A 1 8.79 -3.94 -0.47
C MET A 1 8.18 -2.62 -0.92
N THR A 2 7.90 -2.46 -2.22
CA THR A 2 7.34 -1.21 -2.78
C THR A 2 6.27 -1.46 -3.85
N ILE A 3 6.26 -2.64 -4.48
CA ILE A 3 5.31 -2.99 -5.55
C ILE A 3 3.88 -2.96 -5.03
N ALA A 4 3.60 -3.63 -3.90
CA ALA A 4 2.27 -3.65 -3.29
C ALA A 4 1.73 -2.25 -2.96
N ILE A 5 2.55 -1.38 -2.36
CA ILE A 5 2.17 -0.01 -1.99
C ILE A 5 1.76 0.81 -3.22
N ARG A 6 2.44 0.62 -4.36
CA ARG A 6 2.09 1.27 -5.63
C ARG A 6 0.85 0.67 -6.28
N PHE A 7 0.60 -0.63 -6.05
CA PHE A 7 -0.54 -1.34 -6.62
C PHE A 7 -1.86 -1.09 -5.89
N ILE A 8 -1.85 -0.92 -4.57
CA ILE A 8 -3.08 -0.71 -3.77
C ILE A 8 -3.98 0.40 -4.34
N PRO A 9 -3.48 1.63 -4.63
CA PRO A 9 -4.32 2.69 -5.17
C PRO A 9 -4.91 2.36 -6.55
N THR A 10 -4.20 1.55 -7.33
CA THR A 10 -4.65 1.12 -8.67
C THR A 10 -5.72 0.04 -8.54
N LEU A 11 -5.53 -0.94 -7.66
CA LEU A 11 -6.50 -2.02 -7.40
C LEU A 11 -7.80 -1.47 -6.81
N GLN A 12 -7.73 -0.47 -5.93
CA GLN A 12 -8.92 0.20 -5.39
C GLN A 12 -9.74 0.85 -6.51
N ARG A 13 -9.10 1.60 -7.41
CA ARG A 13 -9.79 2.22 -8.56
C ARG A 13 -10.36 1.17 -9.53
N GLU A 14 -9.64 0.08 -9.75
CA GLU A 14 -10.09 -1.03 -10.60
C GLU A 14 -11.30 -1.73 -9.99
N GLY A 15 -11.31 -1.94 -8.66
CA GLY A 15 -12.46 -2.47 -7.93
C GLY A 15 -13.70 -1.57 -8.02
N VAL A 16 -13.54 -0.24 -7.88
CA VAL A 16 -14.64 0.72 -8.06
C VAL A 16 -15.19 0.66 -9.49
N ARG A 17 -14.32 0.67 -10.50
CA ARG A 17 -14.72 0.58 -11.90
C ARG A 17 -15.47 -0.71 -12.22
N ILE A 18 -14.99 -1.84 -11.71
CA ILE A 18 -15.65 -3.14 -11.88
C ILE A 18 -17.02 -3.08 -11.21
N ASN A 19 -17.12 -2.55 -10.00
CA ASN A 19 -18.39 -2.41 -9.29
C ASN A 19 -19.40 -1.56 -10.07
N GLU A 20 -18.99 -0.38 -10.56
CA GLU A 20 -19.83 0.48 -11.41
C GLU A 20 -20.27 -0.22 -12.70
N ALA A 21 -19.40 -1.02 -13.32
CA ALA A 21 -19.73 -1.81 -14.50
C ALA A 21 -20.78 -2.90 -14.19
N GLN A 22 -20.71 -3.54 -13.02
CA GLN A 22 -21.73 -4.51 -12.61
C GLN A 22 -23.07 -3.83 -12.32
N LEU A 23 -23.06 -2.68 -11.62
CA LEU A 23 -24.27 -1.89 -11.38
C LEU A 23 -24.94 -1.49 -12.73
N SER A 24 -24.14 -1.09 -13.71
CA SER A 24 -24.62 -0.74 -15.06
C SER A 24 -25.20 -1.94 -15.83
N ARG A 25 -24.76 -3.16 -15.52
CA ARG A 25 -25.30 -4.42 -16.06
C ARG A 25 -26.56 -4.90 -15.34
N GLY A 26 -27.11 -4.10 -14.42
CA GLY A 26 -28.31 -4.43 -13.65
C GLY A 26 -28.04 -5.30 -12.42
N TYR A 27 -26.78 -5.50 -12.02
CA TYR A 27 -26.47 -6.19 -10.78
C TYR A 27 -26.85 -5.31 -9.58
N SER A 28 -27.89 -5.69 -8.84
CA SER A 28 -28.29 -5.02 -7.59
C SER A 28 -28.18 -6.02 -6.43
N PRO A 29 -27.16 -5.90 -5.56
CA PRO A 29 -26.93 -6.86 -4.48
C PRO A 29 -27.99 -6.80 -3.35
N GLY A 30 -28.95 -5.87 -3.40
CA GLY A 30 -29.90 -5.62 -2.32
C GLY A 30 -29.26 -4.88 -1.13
N GLY A 31 -30.06 -4.61 -0.10
CA GLY A 31 -29.63 -3.90 1.11
C GLY A 31 -28.98 -4.79 2.19
N GLY A 32 -28.39 -4.15 3.19
CA GLY A 32 -27.88 -4.81 4.40
C GLY A 32 -26.53 -5.52 4.24
N VAL A 33 -26.15 -6.27 5.27
CA VAL A 33 -24.85 -6.98 5.35
C VAL A 33 -24.78 -8.11 4.33
N ILE A 34 -25.89 -8.84 4.12
CA ILE A 34 -25.98 -9.93 3.15
C ILE A 34 -25.81 -9.41 1.72
N GLY A 35 -26.40 -8.26 1.39
CA GLY A 35 -26.21 -7.62 0.09
C GLY A 35 -24.75 -7.20 -0.14
N LYS A 36 -24.12 -6.55 0.85
CA LYS A 36 -22.70 -6.21 0.78
C LYS A 36 -21.80 -7.43 0.58
N LEU A 37 -22.08 -8.55 1.25
CA LEU A 37 -21.33 -9.80 1.06
C LEU A 37 -21.53 -10.37 -0.34
N LYS A 38 -22.76 -10.37 -0.86
CA LYS A 38 -23.04 -10.83 -2.24
C LYS A 38 -22.32 -9.99 -3.28
N GLN A 39 -22.21 -8.67 -3.06
CA GLN A 39 -21.53 -7.73 -3.94
C GLN A 39 -20.03 -8.03 -4.10
N LEU A 40 -19.40 -8.62 -3.09
CA LEU A 40 -17.97 -8.91 -3.13
C LEU A 40 -17.62 -9.95 -4.19
N GLY A 41 -18.44 -11.00 -4.36
CA GLY A 41 -18.16 -12.11 -5.27
C GLY A 41 -17.89 -11.67 -6.73
N PRO A 42 -18.83 -10.95 -7.37
CA PRO A 42 -18.70 -10.49 -8.77
C PRO A 42 -17.56 -9.49 -8.99
N VAL A 43 -17.12 -8.78 -7.95
CA VAL A 43 -16.01 -7.82 -8.04
C VAL A 43 -14.66 -8.50 -7.81
N MET A 44 -14.59 -9.43 -6.84
CA MET A 44 -13.38 -10.17 -6.47
C MET A 44 -12.78 -10.94 -7.64
N LEU A 45 -13.59 -11.77 -8.31
CA LEU A 45 -13.10 -12.67 -9.35
C LEU A 45 -12.43 -11.94 -10.53
N PRO A 46 -13.07 -10.95 -11.18
CA PRO A 46 -12.43 -10.21 -12.27
C PRO A 46 -11.22 -9.40 -11.78
N LEU A 47 -11.28 -8.81 -10.58
CA LEU A 47 -10.15 -8.08 -10.02
C LEU A 47 -8.94 -9.00 -9.81
N MET A 48 -9.16 -10.22 -9.31
CA MET A 48 -8.12 -11.21 -9.08
C MET A 48 -7.50 -11.71 -10.39
N LEU A 49 -8.32 -12.03 -11.39
CA LEU A 49 -7.83 -12.44 -12.71
C LEU A 49 -7.03 -11.33 -13.41
N ASN A 50 -7.53 -10.09 -13.38
CA ASN A 50 -6.80 -8.94 -13.92
C ASN A 50 -5.48 -8.69 -13.17
N SER A 51 -5.50 -8.86 -11.84
CA SER A 51 -4.29 -8.69 -11.01
C SER A 51 -3.23 -9.74 -11.32
N LEU A 52 -3.64 -10.99 -11.57
CA LEU A 52 -2.73 -12.07 -11.94
C LEU A 52 -2.09 -11.81 -13.31
N ALA A 53 -2.89 -11.47 -14.33
CA ALA A 53 -2.38 -11.12 -15.65
C ALA A 53 -1.43 -9.89 -15.60
N LYS A 54 -1.74 -8.92 -14.74
CA LYS A 54 -0.88 -7.75 -14.50
C LYS A 54 0.41 -8.13 -13.78
N ALA A 55 0.39 -9.10 -12.88
CA ALA A 55 1.58 -9.62 -12.22
C ALA A 55 2.51 -10.33 -13.23
N ASP A 56 1.95 -11.14 -14.13
CA ASP A 56 2.72 -11.86 -15.16
C ASP A 56 3.41 -10.90 -16.13
N THR A 57 2.65 -9.94 -16.67
CA THR A 57 3.20 -8.91 -17.57
C THR A 57 4.24 -8.03 -16.88
N LEU A 58 4.04 -7.70 -15.60
CA LEU A 58 4.99 -6.93 -14.81
C LEU A 58 6.27 -7.75 -14.55
N GLY A 59 6.15 -9.03 -14.20
CA GLY A 59 7.29 -9.93 -14.00
C GLY A 59 8.14 -10.04 -15.26
N LEU A 60 7.50 -10.30 -16.40
CA LEU A 60 8.17 -10.33 -17.70
C LEU A 60 8.88 -8.99 -18.01
N THR A 61 8.22 -7.86 -17.72
CA THR A 61 8.82 -6.53 -17.91
C THR A 61 10.05 -6.31 -17.02
N ILE A 62 10.01 -6.80 -15.77
CA ILE A 62 11.13 -6.74 -14.83
C ILE A 62 12.32 -7.55 -15.37
N ASP A 63 12.04 -8.75 -15.90
CA ASP A 63 13.06 -9.62 -16.51
C ASP A 63 13.66 -9.00 -17.77
N MET A 64 12.85 -8.43 -18.66
CA MET A 64 13.30 -7.74 -19.88
C MET A 64 14.18 -6.53 -19.57
N ARG A 65 13.90 -5.80 -18.49
CA ARG A 65 14.73 -4.66 -18.05
C ARG A 65 16.03 -5.10 -17.38
N GLY A 66 16.27 -6.40 -17.24
CA GLY A 66 17.49 -6.94 -16.67
C GLY A 66 17.60 -6.74 -15.15
N TYR A 67 16.47 -6.58 -14.43
CA TYR A 67 16.45 -6.53 -12.97
C TYR A 67 16.71 -7.93 -12.36
N ARG A 68 17.91 -8.49 -12.60
CA ARG A 68 18.34 -9.86 -12.23
C ARG A 68 18.93 -9.94 -10.83
N LYS A 69 19.56 -8.87 -10.37
CA LYS A 69 19.92 -8.64 -8.97
C LYS A 69 19.10 -7.45 -8.53
N ALA A 70 18.64 -7.42 -7.28
CA ALA A 70 18.05 -6.24 -6.66
C ALA A 70 19.10 -5.12 -6.57
N SER A 71 19.48 -4.56 -7.72
CA SER A 71 20.49 -3.53 -7.91
C SER A 71 19.98 -2.28 -7.22
N GLU A 72 20.66 -1.92 -6.12
CA GLU A 72 21.19 -0.62 -5.65
C GLU A 72 20.45 0.70 -5.93
N HIS A 73 19.35 0.72 -6.68
CA HIS A 73 18.53 1.90 -6.96
C HIS A 73 17.57 2.19 -5.79
N ARG A 74 18.10 2.13 -4.57
CA ARG A 74 17.41 2.60 -3.38
C ARG A 74 17.43 4.12 -3.44
N ARG A 75 16.27 4.75 -3.30
CA ARG A 75 16.19 6.19 -3.02
C ARG A 75 16.99 6.42 -1.74
N LYS A 76 18.15 7.07 -1.86
CA LYS A 76 18.99 7.42 -0.71
C LYS A 76 18.21 8.39 0.16
N MET A 77 17.94 8.01 1.40
CA MET A 77 17.41 8.91 2.41
C MET A 77 18.60 9.79 2.84
N VAL A 78 18.52 11.10 2.62
CA VAL A 78 19.58 12.04 3.00
C VAL A 78 19.19 12.69 4.31
N TYR A 79 20.06 12.57 5.30
CA TYR A 79 19.89 13.23 6.60
C TYR A 79 19.84 14.75 6.41
N HIS A 80 18.86 15.38 7.07
CA HIS A 80 18.72 16.83 7.08
C HIS A 80 19.05 17.37 8.47
N ALA A 81 19.42 18.65 8.57
CA ALA A 81 19.69 19.29 9.86
C ALA A 81 18.49 19.22 10.83
N ALA A 82 17.26 19.17 10.29
CA ALA A 82 16.05 18.96 11.08
C ALA A 82 16.02 17.61 11.81
N ASP A 83 16.66 16.57 11.27
CA ASP A 83 16.78 15.26 11.90
C ASP A 83 17.67 15.35 13.15
N LEU A 84 18.80 16.07 13.03
CA LEU A 84 19.71 16.33 14.16
C LEU A 84 19.01 17.09 15.29
N VAL A 85 18.25 18.14 14.97
CA VAL A 85 17.49 18.92 15.96
C VAL A 85 16.45 18.03 16.66
N THR A 86 15.75 17.19 15.90
CA THR A 86 14.75 16.26 16.47
C THR A 86 15.40 15.27 17.44
N VAL A 87 16.55 14.72 17.08
CA VAL A 87 17.33 13.81 17.94
C VAL A 87 17.75 14.50 19.24
N LEU A 88 18.21 15.75 19.19
CA LEU A 88 18.62 16.51 20.37
C LEU A 88 17.45 16.79 21.32
N ILE A 89 16.28 17.16 20.78
CA ILE A 89 15.08 17.41 21.59
C ILE A 89 14.63 16.12 22.30
N VAL A 90 14.59 14.99 21.58
CA VAL A 90 14.20 13.69 22.15
C VAL A 90 15.18 13.26 23.25
N ALA A 91 16.48 13.46 23.04
CA ALA A 91 17.50 13.18 24.05
C ALA A 91 17.35 14.05 25.30
N ALA A 92 17.05 15.34 25.13
CA ALA A 92 16.82 16.26 26.25
C ALA A 92 15.58 15.88 27.08
N ILE A 93 14.47 15.51 26.42
CA ILE A 93 13.27 15.02 27.09
C ILE A 93 13.56 13.75 27.87
N PHE A 94 14.27 12.79 27.26
CA PHE A 94 14.64 11.53 27.91
C PHE A 94 15.53 11.77 29.14
N ALA A 95 16.54 12.64 29.03
CA ALA A 95 17.39 13.02 30.16
C ALA A 95 16.60 13.70 31.29
N GLY A 96 15.64 14.57 30.95
CA GLY A 96 14.75 15.20 31.92
C GLY A 96 13.88 14.18 32.66
N ILE A 97 13.32 13.19 31.97
CA ILE A 97 12.52 12.12 32.60
C ILE A 97 13.38 11.29 33.55
N VAL A 98 14.58 10.87 33.12
CA VAL A 98 15.49 10.11 33.97
C VAL A 98 15.88 10.90 35.22
N TYR A 99 16.18 12.20 35.06
CA TYR A 99 16.52 13.07 36.17
C TYR A 99 15.38 13.19 37.19
N VAL A 100 14.15 13.42 36.73
CA VAL A 100 12.97 13.49 37.60
C VAL A 100 12.70 12.14 38.28
N THR A 101 12.95 11.01 37.61
CA THR A 101 12.63 9.67 38.17
C THR A 101 13.68 9.17 39.15
N PHE A 102 14.94 9.60 39.01
CA PHE A 102 16.04 9.11 39.84
C PHE A 102 16.39 10.07 40.99
N PHE A 103 16.10 11.36 40.83
CA PHE A 103 16.50 12.40 41.78
C PHE A 103 15.32 13.00 42.57
N LEU A 104 14.07 12.76 42.13
CA LEU A 104 12.84 13.12 42.84
C LEU A 104 12.13 11.84 43.33
#